data_AF-A0A7V8LKM1-F1
#
_entry.id   AF-A0A7V8LKM1-F1
#
_cell.length_a   1.000
_cell.length_b   1.000
_cell.length_c   1.000
_cell.angle_alpha   90.00
_cell.angle_beta   90.00
_cell.angle_gamma   90.00
#
_symmetry.space_group_name_H-M   'P 1'
#
loop_
_entity.id
_entity.type
_entity.pdbx_description
1 polymer ?
#
loop_
_entity_poly.entity_id
_entity_poly.type
_entity_poly.pdbx_seq_one_letter_code
_entity_poly.pdbx_strand_id
1 'polypeptide(L)'
;MDIRERVGERGWVAPEVAAATRIDPELESRFATCCRALGLSVNDRRRPADLPAARYGFTSLCRTAQDQCDVWVGLAAAGGATIDVLEAISETTATAGHLQHAVNLQPGDLTFTYDTGLYLEFRASGPDDYHLAYAAALVDKGEYVKANELITAVTERRPGWFNARWVAAAMQNRAQRWADVIALLTPVVTDESLDPTTSHAVRITLGIALAKLGMVNPALSYLEDPTGPIEVAATDGALAKALNLRHHGDEETATEVLQDLYAANPENPEIEHALTDPSVGLHTTTAARIAARTDPWDYETEPNEEDFIDPEAHERKAILLAEAEQQLSEFIGLDQVKDQVARLKSSVAMALRRQDRGLAVGHRTHHLVFAGPPGTGKTTIARVVAKIYCGLGLLKRENVREVHRADLIGQHIGETEAKTNAVIDSALDGVLFLDEAYALVSTGAKNDFGLVAIDTLLARMENDRDRLVVIVAGYRAELDQFLDTNEGLRSRFTRSINFPSYAPPELVEIAAAMASVRDSKFDEGAAAELLTAFSAMCAAEAPDTRGIARRSIDVAGNGRFVRNVVERSEEEREHRLDNSGAEEFSDDDLMTVTVEDVQASVEAIVAGLGLSAAGASVKK
;
A
#
# COMPACT_ATOMS: atom_id res chain seq x y z
N MET A 1 20.89 -26.92 24.04
CA MET A 1 20.93 -28.38 23.81
C MET A 1 21.20 -28.55 22.33
N ASP A 2 22.47 -28.80 22.02
CA ASP A 2 23.05 -28.84 20.68
C ASP A 2 22.45 -29.93 19.80
N ILE A 3 22.11 -29.57 18.56
CA ILE A 3 22.12 -30.46 17.40
C ILE A 3 22.91 -29.76 16.29
N ARG A 4 24.12 -29.31 16.64
CA ARG A 4 25.18 -28.92 15.71
C ARG A 4 26.27 -29.98 15.80
N GLU A 5 26.06 -31.16 15.21
CA GLU A 5 27.12 -32.11 14.86
C GLU A 5 26.50 -33.34 14.19
N ARG A 6 26.44 -33.33 12.84
CA ARG A 6 26.51 -34.48 11.92
C ARG A 6 26.03 -34.07 10.53
N VAL A 7 26.84 -33.26 9.85
CA VAL A 7 26.87 -33.24 8.39
C VAL A 7 28.34 -33.34 8.02
N GLY A 8 28.77 -34.56 7.69
CA GLY A 8 30.11 -34.81 7.20
C GLY A 8 30.33 -34.00 5.93
N GLU A 9 31.45 -33.29 5.90
CA GLU A 9 32.00 -32.60 4.74
C GLU A 9 31.94 -33.52 3.50
N ARG A 10 31.04 -33.20 2.58
CA ARG A 10 31.25 -33.50 1.16
C ARG A 10 31.21 -32.17 0.43
N GLY A 11 32.37 -31.51 0.42
CA GLY A 11 32.63 -30.42 -0.51
C GLY A 11 32.38 -30.93 -1.92
N TRP A 12 31.67 -30.12 -2.72
CA TRP A 12 31.46 -30.36 -4.13
C TRP A 12 32.82 -30.31 -4.82
N VAL A 13 33.40 -31.48 -5.08
CA VAL A 13 34.57 -31.63 -5.95
C VAL A 13 34.05 -31.42 -7.37
N ALA A 14 34.72 -30.55 -8.14
CA ALA A 14 34.48 -30.43 -9.58
C ALA A 14 34.39 -31.84 -10.19
N PRO A 15 33.45 -32.12 -11.11
CA PRO A 15 33.30 -33.48 -11.62
C PRO A 15 34.65 -33.94 -12.17
N GLU A 16 35.26 -34.93 -11.51
CA GLU A 16 36.25 -35.78 -12.16
C GLU A 16 35.60 -36.21 -13.46
N VAL A 17 36.24 -35.88 -14.57
CA VAL A 17 35.88 -36.34 -15.92
C VAL A 17 35.64 -37.83 -15.81
N ALA A 18 34.38 -38.23 -15.71
CA ALA A 18 33.99 -39.63 -15.68
C ALA A 18 34.62 -40.24 -16.93
N ALA A 19 35.48 -41.24 -16.70
CA ALA A 19 36.29 -41.86 -17.74
C ALA A 19 35.45 -42.01 -19.02
N ALA A 20 35.87 -41.34 -20.09
CA ALA A 20 35.13 -41.23 -21.34
C ALA A 20 34.62 -42.61 -21.75
N THR A 21 33.33 -42.85 -21.49
CA THR A 21 32.64 -44.05 -21.98
C THR A 21 32.77 -43.95 -23.49
N ARG A 22 33.56 -44.86 -24.08
CA ARG A 22 33.86 -44.83 -25.51
C ARG A 22 32.54 -44.87 -26.26
N ILE A 23 32.15 -43.74 -26.85
CA ILE A 23 30.92 -43.62 -27.63
C ILE A 23 30.99 -44.65 -28.76
N ASP A 24 29.91 -45.38 -28.96
CA ASP A 24 29.81 -46.35 -30.05
C ASP A 24 30.03 -45.64 -31.40
N PRO A 25 31.06 -46.02 -32.18
CA PRO A 25 31.33 -45.41 -33.49
C PRO A 25 30.13 -45.47 -34.45
N GLU A 26 29.26 -46.46 -34.32
CA GLU A 26 28.03 -46.53 -35.12
C GLU A 26 27.05 -45.42 -34.73
N LEU A 27 26.86 -45.21 -33.42
CA LEU A 27 26.01 -44.14 -32.89
C LEU A 27 26.53 -42.76 -33.31
N GLU A 28 27.84 -42.52 -33.16
CA GLU A 28 28.50 -41.27 -33.57
C GLU A 28 28.27 -40.99 -35.06
N SER A 29 28.46 -41.98 -35.93
CA SER A 29 28.28 -41.85 -37.38
C SER A 29 26.83 -41.57 -37.79
N ARG A 30 25.88 -42.26 -37.13
CA ARG A 30 24.44 -42.04 -37.35
C ARG A 30 24.01 -40.67 -36.84
N PHE A 31 24.48 -40.25 -35.66
CA PHE A 31 24.25 -38.93 -35.09
C PHE A 31 24.78 -37.82 -36.01
N ALA A 32 26.05 -37.91 -36.45
CA ALA A 32 26.65 -36.99 -37.42
C ALA A 32 25.84 -36.89 -38.73
N THR A 33 25.25 -38.01 -39.18
CA THR A 33 24.38 -38.02 -40.35
C THR A 33 23.08 -37.26 -40.06
N CYS A 34 22.44 -37.46 -38.91
CA CYS A 34 21.24 -36.74 -38.53
C CYS A 34 21.50 -35.23 -38.35
N CYS A 35 22.58 -34.82 -37.68
CA CYS A 35 22.99 -33.41 -37.55
C CYS A 35 23.21 -32.75 -38.91
N ARG A 36 23.83 -33.45 -39.87
CA ARG A 36 23.93 -32.95 -41.25
C ARG A 36 22.54 -32.76 -41.87
N ALA A 37 21.54 -33.61 -41.60
CA ALA A 37 20.17 -33.42 -42.13
C ALA A 37 19.49 -32.20 -41.51
N LEU A 38 19.86 -31.79 -40.30
CA LEU A 38 19.45 -30.50 -39.73
C LEU A 38 20.10 -29.30 -40.45
N GLY A 39 21.04 -29.53 -41.37
CA GLY A 39 21.78 -28.48 -42.06
C GLY A 39 23.00 -27.96 -41.30
N LEU A 40 23.38 -28.63 -40.20
CA LEU A 40 24.59 -28.32 -39.43
C LEU A 40 25.85 -28.75 -40.18
N SER A 41 26.95 -28.03 -39.95
CA SER A 41 28.27 -28.41 -40.44
C SER A 41 28.89 -29.39 -39.46
N VAL A 42 29.19 -30.60 -39.92
CA VAL A 42 29.80 -31.65 -39.08
C VAL A 42 31.06 -32.13 -39.79
N ASN A 43 32.22 -32.01 -39.14
CA ASN A 43 33.53 -32.37 -39.72
C ASN A 43 33.74 -31.72 -41.11
N ASP A 44 33.51 -30.40 -41.22
CA ASP A 44 33.58 -29.59 -42.44
C ASP A 44 32.65 -30.01 -43.59
N ARG A 45 31.64 -30.85 -43.31
CA ARG A 45 30.64 -31.29 -44.27
C ARG A 45 29.27 -30.74 -43.89
N ARG A 46 28.66 -29.99 -44.81
CA ARG A 46 27.30 -29.46 -44.70
C ARG A 46 26.44 -29.94 -45.86
N ARG A 47 25.16 -30.21 -45.61
CA ARG A 47 24.14 -30.42 -46.66
C ARG A 47 22.96 -29.48 -46.44
N PRO A 48 22.13 -29.22 -47.47
CA PRO A 48 20.86 -28.54 -47.28
C PRO A 48 20.02 -29.25 -46.21
N ALA A 49 19.28 -28.47 -45.41
CA ALA A 49 18.44 -29.03 -44.36
C ALA A 49 17.30 -29.87 -44.97
N ASP A 50 17.12 -31.06 -44.43
CA ASP A 50 16.03 -32.01 -44.71
C ASP A 50 15.45 -32.43 -43.34
N LEU A 51 14.55 -31.59 -42.83
CA LEU A 51 13.96 -31.77 -41.50
C LEU A 51 13.17 -33.08 -41.36
N PRO A 52 12.37 -33.53 -42.37
CA PRO A 52 11.74 -34.85 -42.32
C PRO A 52 12.76 -35.99 -42.17
N ALA A 53 13.87 -35.97 -42.93
CA ALA A 53 14.91 -36.98 -42.80
C ALA A 53 15.65 -36.90 -41.46
N ALA A 54 15.92 -35.70 -40.96
CA ALA A 54 16.50 -35.49 -39.62
C ALA A 54 15.58 -36.09 -38.55
N ARG A 55 14.28 -35.76 -38.58
CA ARG A 55 13.29 -36.21 -37.63
C ARG A 55 13.18 -37.74 -37.62
N TYR A 56 13.12 -38.37 -38.79
CA TYR A 56 13.11 -39.83 -38.90
C TYR A 56 14.39 -40.45 -38.31
N GLY A 57 15.55 -39.90 -38.65
CA GLY A 57 16.85 -40.35 -38.16
C GLY A 57 16.98 -40.27 -36.64
N PHE A 58 16.67 -39.11 -36.06
CA PHE A 58 16.69 -38.92 -34.60
C PHE A 58 15.63 -39.77 -33.89
N THR A 59 14.41 -39.89 -34.43
CA THR A 59 13.39 -40.79 -33.86
C THR A 59 13.89 -42.24 -33.78
N SER A 60 14.61 -42.70 -34.81
CA SER A 60 15.22 -44.03 -34.78
C SER A 60 16.34 -44.14 -33.75
N LEU A 61 17.14 -43.08 -33.54
CA LEU A 61 18.22 -43.06 -32.56
C LEU A 61 17.69 -43.02 -31.12
N CYS A 62 16.62 -42.26 -30.84
CA CYS A 62 15.97 -42.22 -29.54
C CYS A 62 15.52 -43.60 -29.06
N ARG A 63 15.20 -44.53 -29.98
CA ARG A 63 14.82 -45.92 -29.62
C ARG A 63 15.99 -46.77 -29.16
N THR A 64 17.21 -46.45 -29.58
CA THR A 64 18.43 -47.25 -29.32
C THR A 64 19.38 -46.60 -28.33
N ALA A 65 19.33 -45.27 -28.19
CA ALA A 65 20.21 -44.45 -27.37
C ALA A 65 19.39 -43.51 -26.47
N GLN A 66 18.56 -44.10 -25.59
CA GLN A 66 17.62 -43.36 -24.74
C GLN A 66 18.33 -42.49 -23.69
N ASP A 67 19.54 -42.85 -23.28
CA ASP A 67 20.39 -42.17 -22.29
C ASP A 67 21.17 -40.97 -22.86
N GLN A 68 21.09 -40.73 -24.18
CA GLN A 68 21.88 -39.72 -24.87
C GLN A 68 21.05 -38.46 -25.15
N CYS A 69 21.25 -37.42 -24.34
CA CYS A 69 20.51 -36.15 -24.41
C CYS A 69 20.55 -35.51 -25.80
N ASP A 70 21.74 -35.44 -26.42
CA ASP A 70 21.93 -34.79 -27.71
C ASP A 70 21.06 -35.40 -28.83
N VAL A 71 20.72 -36.70 -28.74
CA VAL A 71 19.82 -37.36 -29.69
C VAL A 71 18.41 -36.79 -29.58
N TRP A 72 17.92 -36.62 -28.35
CA TRP A 72 16.61 -36.04 -28.08
C TRP A 72 16.57 -34.56 -28.43
N VAL A 73 17.63 -33.80 -28.14
CA VAL A 73 17.78 -32.39 -28.57
C VAL A 73 17.73 -32.30 -30.10
N GLY A 74 18.38 -33.22 -30.81
CA GLY A 74 18.31 -33.31 -32.26
C GLY A 74 16.91 -33.61 -32.80
N LEU A 75 16.14 -34.46 -32.10
CA LEU A 75 14.73 -34.69 -32.42
C LEU A 75 13.88 -33.44 -32.23
N ALA A 76 14.08 -32.71 -31.12
CA ALA A 76 13.43 -31.44 -30.85
C ALA A 76 13.76 -30.39 -31.92
N ALA A 77 15.04 -30.25 -32.29
CA ALA A 77 15.51 -29.35 -33.34
C ALA A 77 14.93 -29.68 -34.73
N ALA A 78 14.54 -30.93 -34.98
CA ALA A 78 13.86 -31.36 -36.20
C ALA A 78 12.34 -31.09 -36.20
N GLY A 79 11.82 -30.32 -35.23
CA GLY A 79 10.40 -30.03 -35.06
C GLY A 79 9.62 -31.13 -34.32
N GLY A 80 10.32 -31.94 -33.51
CA GLY A 80 9.75 -33.04 -32.73
C GLY A 80 9.66 -32.78 -31.22
N ALA A 81 9.61 -31.53 -30.78
CA ALA A 81 9.61 -31.14 -29.36
C ALA A 81 8.27 -31.39 -28.65
N THR A 82 7.84 -32.66 -28.54
CA THR A 82 6.68 -33.03 -27.72
C THR A 82 7.05 -33.04 -26.24
N ILE A 83 6.05 -33.02 -25.34
CA ILE A 83 6.29 -33.06 -23.89
C ILE A 83 7.14 -34.26 -23.47
N ASP A 84 6.89 -35.46 -24.02
CA ASP A 84 7.68 -36.67 -23.76
C ASP A 84 9.15 -36.53 -24.21
N VAL A 85 9.39 -35.80 -25.30
CA VAL A 85 10.75 -35.53 -25.80
C VAL A 85 11.45 -34.52 -24.89
N LEU A 86 10.74 -33.47 -24.45
CA LEU A 86 11.29 -32.48 -23.53
C LEU A 86 11.58 -33.08 -22.14
N GLU A 87 10.72 -33.99 -21.67
CA GLU A 87 10.96 -34.79 -20.46
C GLU A 87 12.23 -35.62 -20.61
N ALA A 88 12.35 -36.38 -21.71
CA ALA A 88 13.55 -37.18 -21.96
C ALA A 88 14.83 -36.33 -22.05
N ILE A 89 14.77 -35.14 -22.68
CA ILE A 89 15.91 -34.20 -22.68
C ILE A 89 16.24 -33.76 -21.24
N SER A 90 15.22 -33.37 -20.46
CA SER A 90 15.38 -32.92 -19.07
C SER A 90 15.95 -34.02 -18.15
N GLU A 91 15.58 -35.29 -18.35
CA GLU A 91 16.08 -36.41 -17.55
C GLU A 91 17.51 -36.82 -17.93
N THR A 92 17.92 -36.59 -19.18
CA THR A 92 19.21 -37.05 -19.71
C THR A 92 20.29 -35.96 -19.73
N THR A 93 20.05 -34.79 -19.14
CA THR A 93 20.97 -33.63 -19.18
C THR A 93 22.41 -33.92 -18.73
N ALA A 94 22.63 -34.97 -17.93
CA ALA A 94 23.95 -35.46 -17.54
C ALA A 94 24.85 -35.86 -18.73
N THR A 95 24.28 -36.19 -19.90
CA THR A 95 25.01 -36.53 -21.14
C THR A 95 24.96 -35.42 -22.19
N ALA A 96 24.44 -34.23 -21.85
CA ALA A 96 24.34 -33.11 -22.77
C ALA A 96 25.72 -32.68 -23.29
N GLY A 97 25.83 -32.55 -24.61
CA GLY A 97 27.05 -32.14 -25.30
C GLY A 97 28.06 -33.26 -25.59
N HIS A 98 27.86 -34.48 -25.06
CA HIS A 98 28.79 -35.60 -25.28
C HIS A 98 28.89 -36.01 -26.75
N LEU A 99 27.76 -36.23 -27.43
CA LEU A 99 27.74 -36.59 -28.85
C LEU A 99 28.06 -35.39 -29.73
N GLN A 100 27.63 -34.18 -29.33
CA GLN A 100 28.00 -32.95 -30.02
C GLN A 100 29.53 -32.80 -30.10
N HIS A 101 30.23 -33.01 -28.98
CA HIS A 101 31.68 -32.97 -28.91
C HIS A 101 32.33 -34.06 -29.78
N ALA A 102 31.80 -35.29 -29.76
CA ALA A 102 32.32 -36.40 -30.55
C ALA A 102 32.31 -36.11 -32.07
N VAL A 103 31.33 -35.34 -32.55
CA VAL A 103 31.20 -34.98 -33.97
C VAL A 103 31.71 -33.56 -34.29
N ASN A 104 32.47 -32.95 -33.38
CA ASN A 104 33.05 -31.60 -33.51
C ASN A 104 32.02 -30.47 -33.70
N LEU A 105 30.83 -30.59 -33.14
CA LEU A 105 29.89 -29.46 -33.00
C LEU A 105 30.30 -28.58 -31.82
N GLN A 106 30.10 -27.27 -31.95
CA GLN A 106 30.33 -26.32 -30.88
C GLN A 106 29.11 -26.24 -29.95
N PRO A 107 29.31 -25.89 -28.65
CA PRO A 107 28.20 -25.58 -27.77
C PRO A 107 27.28 -24.51 -28.37
N GLY A 108 25.99 -24.79 -28.46
CA GLY A 108 25.00 -23.90 -29.07
C GLY A 108 24.78 -24.09 -30.58
N ASP A 109 25.45 -25.05 -31.24
CA ASP A 109 25.15 -25.42 -32.63
C ASP A 109 23.84 -26.22 -32.73
N LEU A 110 23.63 -27.17 -31.82
CA LEU A 110 22.41 -27.98 -31.75
C LEU A 110 21.44 -27.36 -30.75
N THR A 111 20.43 -26.67 -31.26
CA THR A 111 19.44 -25.94 -30.45
C THR A 111 18.04 -26.15 -31.01
N PHE A 112 17.04 -25.92 -30.16
CA PHE A 112 15.64 -25.86 -30.56
C PHE A 112 14.99 -24.64 -29.90
N THR A 113 13.87 -24.17 -30.44
CA THR A 113 13.08 -23.10 -29.84
C THR A 113 11.90 -23.68 -29.08
N TYR A 114 11.45 -22.98 -28.04
CA TYR A 114 10.26 -23.30 -27.28
C TYR A 114 9.47 -22.03 -26.98
N ASP A 115 8.15 -22.15 -27.00
CA ASP A 115 7.23 -21.11 -26.57
C ASP A 115 7.22 -21.07 -25.03
N THR A 116 7.25 -19.88 -24.44
CA THR A 116 7.19 -19.71 -22.98
C THR A 116 5.74 -19.76 -22.46
N GLY A 117 4.75 -19.81 -23.35
CA GLY A 117 3.32 -19.74 -23.07
C GLY A 117 2.81 -18.30 -22.87
N LEU A 118 3.65 -17.29 -23.13
CA LEU A 118 3.32 -15.87 -22.98
C LEU A 118 4.30 -14.99 -23.78
N TYR A 119 3.86 -14.51 -24.94
CA TYR A 119 4.49 -13.52 -25.85
C TYR A 119 5.89 -13.82 -26.42
N LEU A 120 6.79 -14.47 -25.67
CA LEU A 120 8.18 -14.69 -26.06
C LEU A 120 8.45 -16.15 -26.40
N GLU A 121 9.36 -16.36 -27.35
CA GLU A 121 9.96 -17.66 -27.63
C GLU A 121 11.43 -17.63 -27.25
N PHE A 122 11.92 -18.71 -26.63
CA PHE A 122 13.32 -18.83 -26.25
C PHE A 122 14.01 -19.95 -27.02
N ARG A 123 15.33 -19.80 -27.17
CA ARG A 123 16.20 -20.84 -27.74
C ARG A 123 16.81 -21.64 -26.61
N ALA A 124 16.64 -22.96 -26.66
CA ALA A 124 17.28 -23.88 -25.76
C ALA A 124 18.62 -24.38 -26.29
N SER A 125 19.68 -24.10 -25.53
CA SER A 125 21.06 -24.36 -25.94
C SER A 125 21.88 -25.17 -24.95
N GLY A 126 21.39 -25.32 -23.72
CA GLY A 126 22.03 -26.15 -22.71
C GLY A 126 21.07 -26.65 -21.62
N PRO A 127 21.60 -27.36 -20.61
CA PRO A 127 20.81 -28.06 -19.60
C PRO A 127 19.73 -27.21 -18.91
N ASP A 128 20.08 -26.01 -18.45
CA ASP A 128 19.12 -25.13 -17.78
C ASP A 128 18.02 -24.64 -18.72
N ASP A 129 18.33 -24.37 -20.00
CA ASP A 129 17.30 -24.06 -20.98
C ASP A 129 16.38 -25.26 -21.25
N TYR A 130 16.93 -26.49 -21.26
CA TYR A 130 16.14 -27.70 -21.48
C TYR A 130 15.12 -27.92 -20.34
N HIS A 131 15.53 -27.67 -19.10
CA HIS A 131 14.63 -27.70 -17.96
C HIS A 131 13.54 -26.63 -18.06
N LEU A 132 13.87 -25.41 -18.50
CA LEU A 132 12.88 -24.36 -18.72
C LEU A 132 11.90 -24.68 -19.86
N ALA A 133 12.39 -25.27 -20.96
CA ALA A 133 11.55 -25.72 -22.07
C ALA A 133 10.56 -26.80 -21.62
N TYR A 134 11.02 -27.76 -20.81
CA TYR A 134 10.14 -28.78 -20.25
C TYR A 134 9.13 -28.18 -19.25
N ALA A 135 9.58 -27.24 -18.40
CA ALA A 135 8.69 -26.54 -17.47
C ALA A 135 7.58 -25.77 -18.21
N ALA A 136 7.90 -25.05 -19.28
CA ALA A 136 6.90 -24.36 -20.11
C ALA A 136 5.85 -25.34 -20.69
N ALA A 137 6.30 -26.49 -21.19
CA ALA A 137 5.38 -27.53 -21.69
C ALA A 137 4.50 -28.15 -20.58
N LEU A 138 5.00 -28.27 -19.35
CA LEU A 138 4.23 -28.71 -18.19
C LEU A 138 3.15 -27.70 -17.79
N VAL A 139 3.48 -26.39 -17.84
CA VAL A 139 2.52 -25.31 -17.59
C VAL A 139 1.35 -25.36 -18.58
N ASP A 140 1.62 -25.63 -19.85
CA ASP A 140 0.56 -25.81 -20.87
C ASP A 140 -0.36 -27.00 -20.59
N LYS A 141 0.14 -28.02 -19.88
CA LYS A 141 -0.65 -29.18 -19.41
C LYS A 141 -1.35 -28.97 -18.07
N GLY A 142 -1.09 -27.86 -17.38
CA GLY A 142 -1.60 -27.60 -16.03
C GLY A 142 -0.82 -28.30 -14.91
N GLU A 143 0.37 -28.84 -15.21
CA GLU A 143 1.24 -29.53 -14.24
C GLU A 143 2.13 -28.52 -13.49
N TYR A 144 1.50 -27.55 -12.81
CA TYR A 144 2.17 -26.38 -12.23
C TYR A 144 3.19 -26.70 -11.14
N VAL A 145 2.91 -27.71 -10.31
CA VAL A 145 3.82 -28.08 -9.19
C VAL A 145 5.18 -28.54 -9.73
N LYS A 146 5.19 -29.48 -10.67
CA LYS A 146 6.41 -30.01 -11.29
C LYS A 146 7.13 -28.93 -12.11
N ALA A 147 6.39 -28.08 -12.82
CA ALA A 147 6.98 -26.95 -13.54
C ALA A 147 7.69 -25.98 -12.58
N ASN A 148 7.04 -25.63 -11.47
CA ASN A 148 7.59 -24.71 -10.47
C ASN A 148 8.86 -25.26 -9.81
N GLU A 149 8.91 -26.56 -9.52
CA GLU A 149 10.13 -27.22 -9.00
C GLU A 149 11.32 -27.06 -9.96
N LEU A 150 11.11 -27.32 -11.26
CA LEU A 150 12.15 -27.16 -12.28
C LEU A 150 12.62 -25.70 -12.41
N ILE A 151 11.68 -24.75 -12.47
CA ILE A 151 11.98 -23.33 -12.61
C ILE A 151 12.75 -22.82 -11.39
N THR A 152 12.35 -23.23 -10.18
CA THR A 152 13.01 -22.84 -8.93
C THR A 152 14.43 -23.39 -8.88
N ALA A 153 14.63 -24.67 -9.22
CA ALA A 153 15.95 -25.28 -9.26
C ALA A 153 16.89 -24.57 -10.27
N VAL A 154 16.37 -24.15 -11.43
CA VAL A 154 17.15 -23.34 -12.40
C VAL A 154 17.45 -21.95 -11.82
N THR A 155 16.48 -21.30 -11.20
CA THR A 155 16.62 -19.95 -10.63
C THR A 155 17.66 -19.92 -9.50
N GLU A 156 17.72 -20.97 -8.67
CA GLU A 156 18.75 -21.11 -7.62
C GLU A 156 20.15 -21.28 -8.21
N ARG A 157 20.28 -22.04 -9.31
CA ARG A 157 21.58 -22.21 -10.00
C ARG A 157 22.01 -20.95 -10.75
N ARG A 158 21.06 -20.18 -11.29
CA ARG A 158 21.31 -18.96 -12.08
C ARG A 158 20.46 -17.78 -11.57
N PRO A 159 20.79 -17.20 -10.41
CA PRO A 159 20.03 -16.09 -9.84
C PRO A 159 19.98 -14.89 -10.80
N GLY A 160 18.79 -14.32 -10.99
CA GLY A 160 18.59 -13.14 -11.83
C GLY A 160 18.61 -13.41 -13.35
N TRP A 161 18.73 -14.66 -13.80
CA TRP A 161 18.67 -14.96 -15.22
C TRP A 161 17.27 -14.71 -15.79
N PHE A 162 17.20 -13.90 -16.85
CA PHE A 162 15.94 -13.44 -17.43
C PHE A 162 15.02 -14.58 -17.89
N ASN A 163 15.54 -15.60 -18.59
CA ASN A 163 14.71 -16.68 -19.13
C ASN A 163 13.95 -17.42 -18.02
N ALA A 164 14.63 -17.76 -16.91
CA ALA A 164 13.99 -18.43 -15.78
C ALA A 164 12.93 -17.54 -15.13
N ARG A 165 13.22 -16.24 -14.96
CA ARG A 165 12.27 -15.25 -14.45
C ARG A 165 11.04 -15.09 -15.35
N TRP A 166 11.23 -15.05 -16.67
CA TRP A 166 10.13 -14.90 -17.61
C TRP A 166 9.25 -16.16 -17.66
N VAL A 167 9.84 -17.35 -17.71
CA VAL A 167 9.07 -18.61 -17.64
C VAL A 167 8.32 -18.72 -16.31
N ALA A 168 8.93 -18.28 -15.20
CA ALA A 168 8.21 -18.15 -13.94
C ALA A 168 7.04 -17.18 -14.06
N ALA A 169 7.25 -15.98 -14.60
CA ALA A 169 6.19 -14.97 -14.75
C ALA A 169 5.05 -15.47 -15.66
N ALA A 170 5.36 -16.16 -16.76
CA ALA A 170 4.38 -16.76 -17.66
C ALA A 170 3.53 -17.83 -16.94
N MET A 171 4.17 -18.70 -16.14
CA MET A 171 3.48 -19.67 -15.30
C MET A 171 2.54 -19.00 -14.29
N GLN A 172 3.04 -17.99 -13.57
CA GLN A 172 2.25 -17.25 -12.57
C GLN A 172 1.08 -16.50 -13.25
N ASN A 173 1.29 -15.93 -14.43
CA ASN A 173 0.27 -15.25 -15.24
C ASN A 173 -0.85 -16.23 -15.63
N ARG A 174 -0.49 -17.44 -16.08
CA ARG A 174 -1.46 -18.48 -16.43
C ARG A 174 -2.26 -18.97 -15.22
N ALA A 175 -1.61 -19.09 -14.07
CA ALA A 175 -2.27 -19.43 -12.80
C ALA A 175 -3.02 -18.23 -12.16
N GLN A 176 -3.09 -17.07 -12.84
CA GLN A 176 -3.69 -15.83 -12.33
C GLN A 176 -3.16 -15.40 -10.96
N ARG A 177 -1.86 -15.60 -10.72
CA ARG A 177 -1.14 -15.20 -9.51
C ARG A 177 -0.47 -13.84 -9.72
N TRP A 178 -1.31 -12.82 -9.89
CA TRP A 178 -0.88 -11.49 -10.34
C TRP A 178 0.16 -10.83 -9.42
N ALA A 179 0.08 -11.06 -8.11
CA ALA A 179 1.06 -10.54 -7.15
C ALA A 179 2.47 -11.11 -7.39
N ASP A 180 2.57 -12.39 -7.72
CA ASP A 180 3.84 -13.05 -8.05
C ASP A 180 4.39 -12.56 -9.41
N VAL A 181 3.51 -12.32 -10.39
CA VAL A 181 3.90 -11.70 -11.68
C VAL A 181 4.53 -10.32 -11.47
N ILE A 182 3.90 -9.48 -10.65
CA ILE A 182 4.43 -8.15 -10.31
C ILE A 182 5.79 -8.28 -9.64
N ALA A 183 5.90 -9.14 -8.61
CA ALA A 183 7.17 -9.33 -7.89
C ALA A 183 8.32 -9.76 -8.81
N LEU A 184 8.04 -10.60 -9.82
CA LEU A 184 9.03 -11.06 -10.79
C LEU A 184 9.41 -9.98 -11.81
N LEU A 185 8.45 -9.17 -12.28
CA LEU A 185 8.65 -8.26 -13.41
C LEU A 185 9.01 -6.82 -13.02
N THR A 186 8.57 -6.33 -11.85
CA THR A 186 8.92 -4.98 -11.38
C THR A 186 10.43 -4.70 -11.38
N PRO A 187 11.32 -5.64 -10.97
CA PRO A 187 12.76 -5.38 -10.97
C PRO A 187 13.39 -5.25 -12.37
N VAL A 188 12.70 -5.66 -13.44
CA VAL A 188 13.23 -5.66 -14.82
C VAL A 188 12.48 -4.75 -15.79
N VAL A 189 11.31 -4.23 -15.43
CA VAL A 189 10.54 -3.36 -16.33
C VAL A 189 11.28 -2.08 -16.72
N THR A 190 12.20 -1.62 -15.88
CA THR A 190 13.06 -0.45 -16.14
C THR A 190 14.46 -0.81 -16.62
N ASP A 191 14.72 -2.08 -16.96
CA ASP A 191 16.04 -2.51 -17.43
C ASP A 191 16.23 -2.11 -18.90
N GLU A 192 17.07 -1.09 -19.13
CA GLU A 192 17.38 -0.56 -20.45
C GLU A 192 18.22 -1.52 -21.32
N SER A 193 18.74 -2.61 -20.76
CA SER A 193 19.51 -3.61 -21.50
C SER A 193 18.64 -4.61 -22.28
N LEU A 194 17.33 -4.65 -21.98
CA LEU A 194 16.38 -5.51 -22.68
C LEU A 194 16.16 -5.03 -24.11
N ASP A 195 16.06 -5.97 -25.05
CA ASP A 195 15.67 -5.63 -26.42
C ASP A 195 14.21 -5.13 -26.48
N PRO A 196 13.82 -4.38 -27.52
CA PRO A 196 12.48 -3.80 -27.61
C PRO A 196 11.33 -4.80 -27.52
N THR A 197 11.52 -6.03 -27.99
CA THR A 197 10.49 -7.09 -27.95
C THR A 197 10.28 -7.55 -26.52
N THR A 198 11.37 -7.84 -25.82
CA THR A 198 11.35 -8.27 -24.42
C THR A 198 10.84 -7.17 -23.48
N SER A 199 11.31 -5.93 -23.66
CA SER A 199 10.84 -4.77 -22.88
C SER A 199 9.33 -4.57 -23.04
N HIS A 200 8.82 -4.70 -24.27
CA HIS A 200 7.39 -4.61 -24.55
C HIS A 200 6.59 -5.71 -23.82
N ALA A 201 7.02 -6.96 -23.92
CA ALA A 201 6.35 -8.08 -23.25
C ALA A 201 6.29 -7.89 -21.72
N VAL A 202 7.40 -7.50 -21.09
CA VAL A 202 7.48 -7.23 -19.64
C VAL A 202 6.53 -6.13 -19.22
N ARG A 203 6.54 -5.01 -19.93
CA ARG A 203 5.69 -3.84 -19.64
C ARG A 203 4.21 -4.18 -19.70
N ILE A 204 3.76 -4.82 -20.78
CA ILE A 204 2.36 -5.20 -20.96
C ILE A 204 1.92 -6.19 -19.88
N THR A 205 2.71 -7.24 -19.65
CA THR A 205 2.38 -8.28 -18.65
C THR A 205 2.27 -7.68 -17.25
N LEU A 206 3.19 -6.78 -16.87
CA LEU A 206 3.14 -6.08 -15.60
C LEU A 206 1.90 -5.18 -15.48
N GLY A 207 1.59 -4.41 -16.53
CA GLY A 207 0.42 -3.54 -16.57
C GLY A 207 -0.89 -4.32 -16.41
N ILE A 208 -1.03 -5.46 -17.09
CA ILE A 208 -2.19 -6.34 -16.97
C ILE A 208 -2.30 -6.90 -15.55
N ALA A 209 -1.20 -7.40 -14.97
CA ALA A 209 -1.20 -7.93 -13.61
C ALA A 209 -1.61 -6.88 -12.57
N LEU A 210 -1.12 -5.64 -12.70
CA LEU A 210 -1.52 -4.51 -11.86
C LEU A 210 -3.02 -4.20 -12.00
N ALA A 211 -3.54 -4.21 -13.23
CA ALA A 211 -4.97 -3.98 -13.48
C ALA A 211 -5.81 -5.06 -12.79
N LYS A 212 -5.42 -6.34 -12.91
CA LYS A 212 -6.11 -7.49 -12.30
C LYS A 212 -6.09 -7.47 -10.76
N LEU A 213 -5.14 -6.77 -10.13
CA LEU A 213 -5.14 -6.49 -8.69
C LEU A 213 -5.93 -5.23 -8.29
N GLY A 214 -6.66 -4.61 -9.22
CA GLY A 214 -7.40 -3.36 -8.97
C GLY A 214 -6.50 -2.13 -8.80
N MET A 215 -5.22 -2.20 -9.16
CA MET A 215 -4.28 -1.09 -9.09
C MET A 215 -4.40 -0.19 -10.33
N VAL A 216 -5.50 0.56 -10.42
CA VAL A 216 -5.89 1.34 -11.61
C VAL A 216 -4.78 2.26 -12.13
N ASN A 217 -4.33 3.22 -11.33
CA ASN A 217 -3.37 4.23 -11.77
C ASN A 217 -1.99 3.64 -12.12
N PRO A 218 -1.38 2.75 -11.30
CA PRO A 218 -0.15 2.08 -11.67
C PRO A 218 -0.27 1.26 -12.97
N ALA A 219 -1.38 0.57 -13.17
CA ALA A 219 -1.61 -0.19 -14.40
C ALA A 219 -1.68 0.74 -15.63
N LEU A 220 -2.44 1.83 -15.54
CA LEU A 220 -2.53 2.82 -16.62
C LEU A 220 -1.18 3.44 -16.96
N SER A 221 -0.27 3.62 -15.99
CA SER A 221 1.08 4.13 -16.27
C SER A 221 1.91 3.25 -17.22
N TYR A 222 1.64 1.94 -17.23
CA TYR A 222 2.29 0.99 -18.16
C TYR A 222 1.49 0.75 -19.43
N LEU A 223 0.17 0.86 -19.35
CA LEU A 223 -0.79 0.57 -20.42
C LEU A 223 -1.27 1.80 -21.20
N GLU A 224 -0.78 3.01 -20.88
CA GLU A 224 -1.19 4.26 -21.53
C GLU A 224 -1.03 4.17 -23.06
N ASP A 225 0.13 3.68 -23.51
CA ASP A 225 0.42 3.36 -24.91
C ASP A 225 0.82 1.87 -25.02
N PRO A 226 -0.13 0.96 -25.27
CA PRO A 226 0.16 -0.47 -25.33
C PRO A 226 0.88 -0.89 -26.62
N THR A 227 1.19 0.02 -27.55
CA THR A 227 1.81 -0.36 -28.83
C THR A 227 3.24 -0.89 -28.66
N GLY A 228 3.66 -1.77 -29.58
CA GLY A 228 5.02 -2.31 -29.59
C GLY A 228 5.23 -3.49 -30.55
N PRO A 229 6.41 -4.13 -30.51
CA PRO A 229 6.80 -5.17 -31.49
C PRO A 229 5.98 -6.47 -31.47
N ILE A 230 5.15 -6.68 -30.44
CA ILE A 230 4.35 -7.90 -30.26
C ILE A 230 2.88 -7.52 -30.38
N GLU A 231 2.27 -7.80 -31.53
CA GLU A 231 0.89 -7.37 -31.83
C GLU A 231 -0.15 -7.93 -30.83
N VAL A 232 0.01 -9.20 -30.43
CA VAL A 232 -0.86 -9.85 -29.44
C VAL A 232 -0.78 -9.13 -28.09
N ALA A 233 0.43 -8.83 -27.61
CA ALA A 233 0.62 -8.09 -26.36
C ALA A 233 0.04 -6.67 -26.43
N ALA A 234 0.16 -6.00 -27.59
CA ALA A 234 -0.45 -4.68 -27.77
C ALA A 234 -1.98 -4.75 -27.69
N THR A 235 -2.57 -5.79 -28.26
CA THR A 235 -4.01 -6.05 -28.21
C THR A 235 -4.48 -6.34 -26.79
N ASP A 236 -3.80 -7.23 -26.07
CA ASP A 236 -4.12 -7.61 -24.69
C ASP A 236 -3.96 -6.42 -23.74
N GLY A 237 -2.91 -5.61 -23.91
CA GLY A 237 -2.68 -4.39 -23.15
C GLY A 237 -3.74 -3.32 -23.38
N ALA A 238 -4.18 -3.13 -24.63
CA ALA A 238 -5.25 -2.20 -24.99
C ALA A 238 -6.61 -2.64 -24.41
N LEU A 239 -6.92 -3.94 -24.49
CA LEU A 239 -8.14 -4.49 -23.88
C LEU A 239 -8.11 -4.30 -22.36
N ALA A 240 -7.00 -4.62 -21.70
CA ALA A 240 -6.83 -4.42 -20.27
C ALA A 240 -6.94 -2.93 -19.87
N LYS A 241 -6.39 -2.00 -20.67
CA LYS A 241 -6.55 -0.56 -20.49
C LYS A 241 -8.04 -0.18 -20.50
N ALA A 242 -8.79 -0.59 -21.52
CA ALA A 242 -10.19 -0.25 -21.65
C ALA A 242 -11.03 -0.79 -20.48
N LEU A 243 -10.86 -2.06 -20.12
CA LEU A 243 -11.59 -2.68 -19.00
C LEU A 243 -11.24 -2.04 -17.65
N ASN A 244 -10.01 -1.56 -17.49
CA ASN A 244 -9.57 -0.85 -16.29
C ASN A 244 -10.16 0.57 -16.21
N LEU A 245 -10.23 1.30 -17.33
CA LEU A 245 -10.91 2.60 -17.42
C LEU A 245 -12.40 2.47 -17.08
N ARG A 246 -13.08 1.47 -17.65
CA ARG A 246 -14.48 1.14 -17.33
C ARG A 246 -14.66 0.82 -15.84
N HIS A 247 -13.78 0.01 -15.27
CA HIS A 247 -13.81 -0.30 -13.83
C HIS A 247 -13.65 0.97 -12.95
N HIS A 248 -12.92 1.98 -13.43
CA HIS A 248 -12.75 3.26 -12.74
C HIS A 248 -13.88 4.28 -13.01
N GLY A 249 -14.89 3.92 -13.79
CA GLY A 249 -16.04 4.77 -14.11
C GLY A 249 -15.84 5.70 -15.32
N ASP A 250 -14.76 5.55 -16.08
CA ASP A 250 -14.48 6.31 -17.31
C ASP A 250 -14.96 5.52 -18.55
N GLU A 251 -16.28 5.39 -18.68
CA GLU A 251 -16.91 4.59 -19.74
C GLU A 251 -16.76 5.20 -21.13
N GLU A 252 -16.69 6.53 -21.23
CA GLU A 252 -16.54 7.25 -22.50
C GLU A 252 -15.19 6.89 -23.14
N THR A 253 -14.10 7.09 -22.40
CA THR A 253 -12.74 6.75 -22.88
C THR A 253 -12.58 5.25 -23.09
N ALA A 254 -13.17 4.41 -22.23
CA ALA A 254 -13.12 2.95 -22.40
C ALA A 254 -13.79 2.53 -23.72
N THR A 255 -14.94 3.12 -24.07
CA THR A 255 -15.67 2.82 -25.29
C THR A 255 -14.88 3.24 -26.54
N GLU A 256 -14.24 4.41 -26.52
CA GLU A 256 -13.38 4.86 -27.62
C GLU A 256 -12.24 3.87 -27.87
N VAL A 257 -11.53 3.45 -26.82
CA VAL A 257 -10.45 2.46 -26.93
C VAL A 257 -10.97 1.11 -27.46
N LEU A 258 -12.13 0.65 -27.02
CA LEU A 258 -12.73 -0.61 -27.50
C LEU A 258 -13.15 -0.53 -28.98
N GLN A 259 -13.65 0.63 -29.44
CA GLN A 259 -14.01 0.84 -30.84
C GLN A 259 -12.78 0.78 -31.75
N ASP A 260 -11.70 1.47 -31.36
CA ASP A 260 -10.43 1.43 -32.09
C ASP A 260 -9.86 0.01 -32.12
N LEU A 261 -9.93 -0.69 -30.99
CA LEU A 261 -9.43 -2.04 -30.85
C LEU A 261 -10.24 -3.04 -31.69
N TYR A 262 -11.57 -2.92 -31.73
CA TYR A 262 -12.45 -3.73 -32.57
C TYR A 262 -12.23 -3.43 -34.06
N ALA A 263 -12.02 -2.17 -34.44
CA ALA A 263 -11.71 -1.80 -35.81
C ALA A 263 -10.41 -2.45 -36.32
N ALA A 264 -9.40 -2.56 -35.44
CA ALA A 264 -8.14 -3.24 -35.75
C ALA A 264 -8.25 -4.77 -35.68
N ASN A 265 -9.09 -5.33 -34.80
CA ASN A 265 -9.19 -6.76 -34.51
C ASN A 265 -10.66 -7.27 -34.49
N PRO A 266 -11.39 -7.20 -35.62
CA PRO A 266 -12.83 -7.48 -35.65
C PRO A 266 -13.20 -8.94 -35.37
N GLU A 267 -12.24 -9.86 -35.45
CA GLU A 267 -12.47 -11.30 -35.19
C GLU A 267 -12.19 -11.69 -33.72
N ASN A 268 -11.81 -10.76 -32.85
CA ASN A 268 -11.56 -11.06 -31.44
C ASN A 268 -12.88 -11.01 -30.63
N PRO A 269 -13.38 -12.16 -30.13
CA PRO A 269 -14.68 -12.24 -29.46
C PRO A 269 -14.69 -11.52 -28.10
N GLU A 270 -13.55 -11.42 -27.42
CA GLU A 270 -13.47 -10.72 -26.12
C GLU A 270 -13.67 -9.21 -26.32
N ILE A 271 -13.09 -8.66 -27.38
CA ILE A 271 -13.22 -7.24 -27.73
C ILE A 271 -14.65 -6.93 -28.15
N GLU A 272 -15.25 -7.77 -29.02
CA GLU A 272 -16.64 -7.63 -29.44
C GLU A 272 -17.60 -7.68 -28.23
N HIS A 273 -17.38 -8.63 -27.32
CA HIS A 273 -18.21 -8.79 -26.13
C HIS A 273 -18.08 -7.59 -25.19
N ALA A 274 -16.84 -7.13 -24.91
CA ALA A 274 -16.60 -5.96 -24.08
C ALA A 274 -17.18 -4.66 -24.68
N LEU A 275 -17.20 -4.53 -26.01
CA LEU A 275 -17.79 -3.38 -26.70
C LEU A 275 -19.32 -3.43 -26.68
N THR A 276 -19.92 -4.61 -26.80
CA THR A 276 -21.38 -4.78 -26.92
C THR A 276 -22.08 -4.78 -25.55
N ASP A 277 -21.41 -5.24 -24.50
CA ASP A 277 -21.97 -5.36 -23.16
C ASP A 277 -21.16 -4.52 -22.14
N PRO A 278 -21.69 -3.36 -21.71
CA PRO A 278 -21.04 -2.51 -20.71
C PRO A 278 -20.91 -3.16 -19.32
N SER A 279 -21.61 -4.26 -19.05
CA SER A 279 -21.46 -5.00 -17.79
C SER A 279 -20.19 -5.86 -17.75
N VAL A 280 -19.58 -6.11 -18.92
CA VAL A 280 -18.28 -6.77 -19.01
C VAL A 280 -17.22 -5.81 -18.50
N GLY A 281 -16.75 -6.10 -17.29
CA GLY A 281 -15.72 -5.33 -16.61
C GLY A 281 -14.50 -6.19 -16.28
N LEU A 282 -13.46 -5.53 -15.78
CA LEU A 282 -12.30 -6.22 -15.27
C LEU A 282 -12.66 -6.96 -13.98
N HIS A 283 -12.60 -8.30 -14.00
CA HIS A 283 -12.61 -9.09 -12.76
C HIS A 283 -11.31 -8.82 -12.00
N THR A 284 -11.42 -8.15 -10.86
CA THR A 284 -10.30 -7.82 -9.98
C THR A 284 -10.24 -8.78 -8.79
N THR A 285 -9.03 -8.97 -8.27
CA THR A 285 -8.76 -9.72 -7.04
C THR A 285 -7.75 -8.96 -6.19
N THR A 286 -7.32 -9.54 -5.07
CA THR A 286 -6.28 -8.99 -4.20
C THR A 286 -5.20 -10.04 -3.93
N ALA A 287 -4.00 -9.59 -3.58
CA ALA A 287 -2.91 -10.50 -3.20
C ALA A 287 -3.32 -11.44 -2.05
N ALA A 288 -4.08 -10.93 -1.08
CA ALA A 288 -4.58 -11.70 0.05
C ALA A 288 -5.58 -12.79 -0.38
N ARG A 289 -6.49 -12.50 -1.33
CA ARG A 289 -7.43 -13.48 -1.88
C ARG A 289 -6.71 -14.59 -2.65
N ILE A 290 -5.76 -14.21 -3.50
CA ILE A 290 -4.90 -15.16 -4.22
C ILE A 290 -4.16 -16.09 -3.23
N ALA A 291 -3.59 -15.53 -2.16
CA ALA A 291 -2.88 -16.30 -1.14
C ALA A 291 -3.80 -17.24 -0.34
N ALA A 292 -5.10 -16.94 -0.28
CA ALA A 292 -6.10 -17.71 0.44
C ALA A 292 -6.76 -18.82 -0.40
N ARG A 293 -6.33 -19.02 -1.65
CA ARG A 293 -6.76 -20.14 -2.50
C ARG A 293 -6.50 -21.49 -1.80
N THR A 294 -7.42 -22.43 -1.98
CA THR A 294 -7.24 -23.79 -1.42
C THR A 294 -6.18 -24.58 -2.20
N ASP A 295 -6.19 -24.44 -3.53
CA ASP A 295 -5.09 -24.84 -4.39
C ASP A 295 -4.42 -23.57 -4.94
N PRO A 296 -3.14 -23.31 -4.60
CA PRO A 296 -2.48 -22.09 -5.02
C PRO A 296 -2.38 -21.91 -6.55
N TRP A 297 -2.51 -22.97 -7.34
CA TRP A 297 -2.40 -22.93 -8.81
C TRP A 297 -3.75 -22.91 -9.53
N ASP A 298 -4.84 -23.24 -8.82
CA ASP A 298 -6.20 -23.18 -9.37
C ASP A 298 -6.89 -21.88 -8.93
N TYR A 299 -7.04 -20.97 -9.89
CA TYR A 299 -7.67 -19.68 -9.67
C TYR A 299 -9.16 -19.78 -9.32
N GLU A 300 -9.82 -20.89 -9.65
CA GLU A 300 -11.23 -21.12 -9.31
C GLU A 300 -11.44 -21.44 -7.83
N THR A 301 -10.37 -21.83 -7.12
CA THR A 301 -10.42 -22.08 -5.66
C THR A 301 -10.24 -20.82 -4.82
N GLU A 302 -10.20 -19.65 -5.46
CA GLU A 302 -10.12 -18.37 -4.77
C GLU A 302 -11.41 -18.08 -4.01
N PRO A 303 -11.33 -17.64 -2.74
CA PRO A 303 -12.52 -17.30 -1.98
C PRO A 303 -13.26 -16.12 -2.63
N ASN A 304 -14.59 -16.17 -2.57
CA ASN A 304 -15.46 -15.09 -3.03
C ASN A 304 -15.15 -13.80 -2.27
N GLU A 305 -15.23 -12.66 -2.94
CA GLU A 305 -14.97 -11.34 -2.36
C GLU A 305 -15.88 -11.04 -1.16
N GLU A 306 -17.16 -11.40 -1.25
CA GLU A 306 -18.14 -11.14 -0.19
C GLU A 306 -17.86 -11.93 1.11
N ASP A 307 -17.26 -13.12 0.98
CA ASP A 307 -16.99 -14.03 2.10
C ASP A 307 -15.54 -13.92 2.60
N PHE A 308 -14.65 -13.26 1.85
CA PHE A 308 -13.25 -13.16 2.18
C PHE A 308 -12.97 -11.99 3.12
N ILE A 309 -12.65 -12.32 4.37
CA ILE A 309 -12.09 -11.38 5.33
C ILE A 309 -10.57 -11.51 5.25
N ASP A 310 -9.91 -10.50 4.67
CA ASP A 310 -8.46 -10.39 4.70
C ASP A 310 -7.96 -10.41 6.17
N PRO A 311 -7.23 -11.46 6.59
CA PRO A 311 -6.78 -11.60 7.98
C PRO A 311 -5.88 -10.45 8.43
N GLU A 312 -5.00 -9.97 7.55
CA GLU A 312 -4.08 -8.86 7.86
C GLU A 312 -4.85 -7.56 8.01
N ALA A 313 -5.83 -7.31 7.14
CA ALA A 313 -6.69 -6.14 7.25
C ALA A 313 -7.57 -6.19 8.52
N HIS A 314 -8.08 -7.38 8.88
CA HIS A 314 -8.86 -7.57 10.10
C HIS A 314 -8.00 -7.40 11.37
N GLU A 315 -6.79 -7.96 11.39
CA GLU A 315 -5.84 -7.77 12.48
C GLU A 315 -5.43 -6.31 12.62
N ARG A 316 -5.11 -5.62 11.51
CA ARG A 316 -4.82 -4.18 11.51
C ARG A 316 -5.97 -3.35 12.06
N LYS A 317 -7.21 -3.66 11.68
CA LYS A 317 -8.41 -3.01 12.22
C LYS A 317 -8.54 -3.22 13.73
N ALA A 318 -8.28 -4.44 14.23
CA ALA A 318 -8.32 -4.75 15.65
C ALA A 318 -7.23 -4.00 16.43
N ILE A 319 -6.00 -3.93 15.90
CA ILE A 319 -4.90 -3.16 16.48
C ILE A 319 -5.27 -1.68 16.57
N LEU A 320 -5.79 -1.09 15.49
CA LEU A 320 -6.22 0.33 15.48
C LEU A 320 -7.30 0.63 16.53
N LEU A 321 -8.25 -0.30 16.73
CA LEU A 321 -9.25 -0.15 17.79
C LEU A 321 -8.63 -0.20 19.18
N ALA A 322 -7.74 -1.16 19.44
CA ALA A 322 -7.06 -1.29 20.73
C ALA A 322 -6.20 -0.06 21.05
N GLU A 323 -5.42 0.42 20.07
CA GLU A 323 -4.65 1.65 20.21
C GLU A 323 -5.53 2.86 20.49
N ALA A 324 -6.66 2.99 19.80
CA ALA A 324 -7.56 4.11 20.01
C ALA A 324 -8.20 4.09 21.40
N GLU A 325 -8.57 2.90 21.90
CA GLU A 325 -9.09 2.72 23.26
C GLU A 325 -8.03 3.05 24.31
N GLN A 326 -6.80 2.58 24.11
CA GLN A 326 -5.68 2.91 24.98
C GLN A 326 -5.43 4.42 25.02
N GLN A 327 -5.27 5.05 23.85
CA GLN A 327 -5.08 6.50 23.74
C GLN A 327 -6.21 7.27 24.41
N LEU A 328 -7.47 6.85 24.22
CA LEU A 328 -8.62 7.49 24.87
C LEU A 328 -8.57 7.36 26.40
N SER A 329 -8.10 6.23 26.92
CA SER A 329 -8.00 5.97 28.36
C SER A 329 -6.90 6.80 29.04
N GLU A 330 -5.82 7.11 28.32
CA GLU A 330 -4.68 7.91 28.79
C GLU A 330 -4.99 9.40 28.93
N PHE A 331 -6.05 9.91 28.29
CA PHE A 331 -6.46 11.31 28.48
C PHE A 331 -6.88 11.56 29.93
N ILE A 332 -6.22 12.52 30.56
CA ILE A 332 -6.57 12.99 31.89
C ILE A 332 -7.89 13.75 31.84
N GLY A 333 -8.81 13.45 32.76
CA GLY A 333 -10.16 14.00 32.76
C GLY A 333 -10.98 13.59 31.54
N LEU A 334 -11.85 14.50 31.08
CA LEU A 334 -12.71 14.35 29.89
C LEU A 334 -13.67 13.14 29.91
N ASP A 335 -14.11 12.68 31.08
CA ASP A 335 -15.00 11.51 31.20
C ASP A 335 -16.26 11.61 30.32
N GLN A 336 -16.84 12.80 30.22
CA GLN A 336 -17.99 13.05 29.35
C GLN A 336 -17.67 12.84 27.86
N VAL A 337 -16.47 13.24 27.42
CA VAL A 337 -16.01 13.02 26.04
C VAL A 337 -15.76 11.55 25.80
N LYS A 338 -15.10 10.85 26.74
CA LYS A 338 -14.84 9.41 26.66
C LYS A 338 -16.15 8.63 26.52
N ASP A 339 -17.16 8.95 27.33
CA ASP A 339 -18.49 8.36 27.25
C ASP A 339 -19.17 8.64 25.90
N GLN A 340 -19.08 9.87 25.39
CA GLN A 340 -19.63 10.23 24.09
C GLN A 340 -18.95 9.47 22.94
N VAL A 341 -17.62 9.34 22.97
CA VAL A 341 -16.84 8.57 21.99
C VAL A 341 -17.19 7.08 22.07
N ALA A 342 -17.32 6.51 23.27
CA ALA A 342 -17.73 5.11 23.46
C ALA A 342 -19.15 4.83 22.90
N ARG A 343 -20.08 5.78 23.07
CA ARG A 343 -21.43 5.71 22.46
C ARG A 343 -21.38 5.80 20.93
N LEU A 344 -20.52 6.66 20.38
CA LEU A 344 -20.30 6.76 18.93
C LEU A 344 -19.77 5.44 18.37
N LYS A 345 -18.72 4.88 18.99
CA LYS A 345 -18.16 3.57 18.65
C LYS A 345 -19.25 2.50 18.62
N SER A 346 -20.02 2.40 19.70
CA SER A 346 -21.09 1.41 19.84
C SER A 346 -22.17 1.57 18.75
N SER A 347 -22.57 2.82 18.45
CA SER A 347 -23.56 3.10 17.42
C SER A 347 -23.08 2.70 16.03
N VAL A 348 -21.81 2.95 15.69
CA VAL A 348 -21.24 2.58 14.38
C VAL A 348 -21.08 1.06 14.27
N ALA A 349 -20.53 0.42 15.30
CA ALA A 349 -20.35 -1.03 15.33
C ALA A 349 -21.68 -1.78 15.17
N MET A 350 -22.76 -1.32 15.83
CA MET A 350 -24.08 -1.94 15.68
C MET A 350 -24.74 -1.62 14.34
N ALA A 351 -24.46 -0.46 13.74
CA ALA A 351 -24.96 -0.13 12.41
C ALA A 351 -24.35 -1.05 11.35
N LEU A 352 -23.03 -1.21 11.35
CA LEU A 352 -22.32 -2.11 10.43
C LEU A 352 -22.80 -3.56 10.59
N ARG A 353 -22.87 -4.10 11.81
CA ARG A 353 -23.41 -5.46 12.06
C ARG A 353 -24.85 -5.67 11.59
N ARG A 354 -25.67 -4.60 11.55
CA ARG A 354 -27.03 -4.68 11.01
C ARG A 354 -27.02 -4.68 9.49
N GLN A 355 -26.18 -3.84 8.88
CA GLN A 355 -25.96 -3.78 7.44
C GLN A 355 -25.44 -5.11 6.88
N ASP A 356 -24.45 -5.73 7.54
CA ASP A 356 -23.89 -7.05 7.17
C ASP A 356 -24.95 -8.16 7.18
N ARG A 357 -26.04 -7.97 7.94
CA ARG A 357 -27.17 -8.92 8.03
C ARG A 357 -28.34 -8.54 7.13
N GLY A 358 -28.16 -7.56 6.23
CA GLY A 358 -29.21 -7.05 5.34
C GLY A 358 -30.36 -6.35 6.08
N LEU A 359 -30.19 -5.97 7.34
CA LEU A 359 -31.22 -5.25 8.09
C LEU A 359 -31.22 -3.78 7.71
N ALA A 360 -32.41 -3.19 7.66
CA ALA A 360 -32.54 -1.74 7.45
C ALA A 360 -31.76 -0.96 8.53
N VAL A 361 -30.80 -0.17 8.07
CA VAL A 361 -30.07 0.83 8.84
C VAL A 361 -30.50 2.19 8.31
N GLY A 362 -30.93 3.09 9.20
CA GLY A 362 -31.27 4.46 8.79
C GLY A 362 -30.03 5.16 8.21
N HIS A 363 -30.21 5.95 7.16
CA HIS A 363 -29.16 6.80 6.61
C HIS A 363 -28.74 7.83 7.67
N ARG A 364 -27.63 7.59 8.35
CA ARG A 364 -27.14 8.45 9.44
C ARG A 364 -25.84 9.09 9.00
N THR A 365 -25.76 10.40 9.15
CA THR A 365 -24.50 11.12 8.95
C THR A 365 -23.53 10.81 10.09
N HIS A 366 -22.24 10.76 9.76
CA HIS A 366 -21.15 10.48 10.69
C HIS A 366 -20.31 11.73 11.03
N HIS A 367 -20.66 12.89 10.46
CA HIS A 367 -20.01 14.17 10.75
C HIS A 367 -20.27 14.62 12.19
N LEU A 368 -19.29 15.31 12.79
CA LEU A 368 -19.28 15.65 14.22
C LEU A 368 -19.00 17.14 14.45
N VAL A 369 -19.56 17.67 15.53
CA VAL A 369 -19.27 19.02 16.04
C VAL A 369 -18.49 18.91 17.34
N PHE A 370 -17.25 19.40 17.37
CA PHE A 370 -16.40 19.43 18.56
C PHE A 370 -16.47 20.83 19.19
N ALA A 371 -17.30 20.96 20.21
CA ALA A 371 -17.58 22.25 20.85
C ALA A 371 -16.83 22.38 22.17
N GLY A 372 -15.92 23.37 22.27
CA GLY A 372 -15.27 23.70 23.54
C GLY A 372 -14.05 24.62 23.39
N PRO A 373 -13.50 25.12 24.52
CA PRO A 373 -12.36 26.04 24.53
C PRO A 373 -11.08 25.47 23.91
N PRO A 374 -10.13 26.30 23.46
CA PRO A 374 -8.84 25.85 22.95
C PRO A 374 -8.05 25.09 24.02
N GLY A 375 -7.25 24.11 23.57
CA GLY A 375 -6.42 23.28 24.46
C GLY A 375 -7.17 22.25 25.31
N THR A 376 -8.41 21.91 24.96
CA THR A 376 -9.21 20.85 25.60
C THR A 376 -9.10 19.47 24.92
N GLY A 377 -8.14 19.30 24.00
CA GLY A 377 -7.88 17.99 23.36
C GLY A 377 -8.70 17.67 22.10
N LYS A 378 -9.48 18.61 21.55
CA LYS A 378 -10.31 18.43 20.33
C LYS A 378 -9.58 17.74 19.17
N THR A 379 -8.43 18.29 18.76
CA THR A 379 -7.64 17.78 17.64
C THR A 379 -7.13 16.36 17.91
N THR A 380 -6.70 16.08 19.14
CA THR A 380 -6.18 14.76 19.51
C THR A 380 -7.30 13.72 19.57
N ILE A 381 -8.47 14.07 20.12
CA ILE A 381 -9.66 13.20 20.09
C ILE A 381 -10.16 12.97 18.66
N ALA A 382 -9.99 13.92 17.73
CA ALA A 382 -10.35 13.71 16.33
C ALA A 382 -9.53 12.56 15.71
N ARG A 383 -8.24 12.46 16.05
CA ARG A 383 -7.36 11.36 15.61
C ARG A 383 -7.78 10.03 16.22
N VAL A 384 -8.16 10.01 17.50
CA VAL A 384 -8.72 8.82 18.16
C VAL A 384 -10.01 8.37 17.45
N VAL A 385 -10.92 9.30 17.15
CA VAL A 385 -12.16 8.99 16.41
C VAL A 385 -11.86 8.45 15.01
N ALA A 386 -10.89 9.01 14.30
CA ALA A 386 -10.46 8.52 12.99
C ALA A 386 -9.95 7.07 13.07
N LYS A 387 -9.10 6.75 14.05
CA LYS A 387 -8.66 5.37 14.31
C LYS A 387 -9.83 4.43 14.64
N ILE A 388 -10.79 4.87 15.45
CA ILE A 388 -11.98 4.08 15.78
C ILE A 388 -12.80 3.79 14.52
N TYR A 389 -13.06 4.80 13.69
CA TYR A 389 -13.85 4.63 12.47
C TYR A 389 -13.11 3.77 11.43
N CYS A 390 -11.79 3.92 11.29
CA CYS A 390 -10.98 3.04 10.46
C CYS A 390 -10.99 1.59 10.96
N GLY A 391 -10.76 1.39 12.26
CA GLY A 391 -10.76 0.08 12.89
C GLY A 391 -12.13 -0.62 12.90
N LEU A 392 -13.24 0.14 12.91
CA LEU A 392 -14.58 -0.41 12.69
C LEU A 392 -14.88 -0.72 11.22
N GLY A 393 -14.08 -0.23 10.27
CA GLY A 393 -14.30 -0.38 8.84
C GLY A 393 -15.24 0.65 8.21
N LEU A 394 -15.55 1.75 8.91
CA LEU A 394 -16.32 2.87 8.35
C LEU A 394 -15.45 3.73 7.42
N LEU A 395 -14.17 3.89 7.74
CA LEU A 395 -13.19 4.62 6.92
C LEU A 395 -12.09 3.66 6.47
N LYS A 396 -11.44 3.93 5.33
CA LYS A 396 -10.31 3.08 4.86
C LYS A 396 -8.97 3.51 5.47
N ARG A 397 -8.87 4.76 5.94
CA ARG A 397 -7.66 5.36 6.50
C ARG A 397 -7.96 6.06 7.82
N GLU A 398 -6.99 6.05 8.72
CA GLU A 398 -7.03 6.73 10.02
C GLU A 398 -6.52 8.18 9.96
N ASN A 399 -6.29 8.72 8.76
CA ASN A 399 -5.74 10.05 8.58
C ASN A 399 -6.75 11.15 8.96
N VAL A 400 -6.22 12.19 9.60
CA VAL A 400 -6.95 13.43 9.87
C VAL A 400 -6.25 14.56 9.13
N ARG A 401 -6.96 15.15 8.17
CA ARG A 401 -6.52 16.36 7.47
C ARG A 401 -7.05 17.57 8.23
N GLU A 402 -6.17 18.23 8.97
CA GLU A 402 -6.47 19.49 9.65
C GLU A 402 -6.42 20.65 8.66
N VAL A 403 -7.42 21.53 8.72
CA VAL A 403 -7.65 22.60 7.73
C VAL A 403 -8.11 23.86 8.44
N HIS A 404 -7.58 24.99 8.00
CA HIS A 404 -8.00 26.32 8.43
C HIS A 404 -8.64 27.10 7.28
N ARG A 405 -9.27 28.24 7.59
CA ARG A 405 -9.90 29.13 6.61
C ARG A 405 -9.01 29.43 5.39
N ALA A 406 -7.72 29.70 5.62
CA ALA A 406 -6.77 30.07 4.57
C ALA A 406 -6.54 28.94 3.55
N ASP A 407 -6.76 27.69 3.96
CA ASP A 407 -6.59 26.52 3.10
C ASP A 407 -7.78 26.32 2.16
N LEU A 408 -8.97 26.81 2.52
CA LEU A 408 -10.19 26.62 1.74
C LEU A 408 -10.47 27.79 0.79
N ILE A 409 -10.16 29.02 1.21
CA ILE A 409 -10.51 30.23 0.47
C ILE A 409 -9.38 30.63 -0.49
N GLY A 410 -9.73 30.80 -1.77
CA GLY A 410 -8.88 31.34 -2.83
C GLY A 410 -8.94 32.87 -2.90
N GLN A 411 -8.02 33.48 -3.67
CA GLN A 411 -7.99 34.93 -3.85
C GLN A 411 -8.82 35.40 -5.06
N HIS A 412 -9.14 34.50 -5.99
CA HIS A 412 -9.85 34.79 -7.24
C HIS A 412 -11.18 34.02 -7.36
N ILE A 413 -12.05 34.49 -8.27
CA ILE A 413 -13.33 33.83 -8.60
C ILE A 413 -13.07 32.42 -9.15
N GLY A 414 -13.79 31.42 -8.65
CA GLY A 414 -13.64 30.00 -9.03
C GLY A 414 -12.49 29.26 -8.32
N GLU A 415 -11.49 29.98 -7.81
CA GLU A 415 -10.35 29.37 -7.10
C GLU A 415 -10.75 28.71 -5.78
N THR A 416 -11.73 29.28 -5.07
CA THR A 416 -12.19 28.77 -3.78
C THR A 416 -12.84 27.39 -3.89
N GLU A 417 -13.64 27.15 -4.94
CA GLU A 417 -14.27 25.86 -5.19
C GLU A 417 -13.21 24.79 -5.51
N ALA A 418 -12.29 25.09 -6.43
CA ALA A 418 -11.20 24.19 -6.79
C ALA A 418 -10.31 23.84 -5.58
N LYS A 419 -9.97 24.85 -4.78
CA LYS A 419 -9.14 24.68 -3.57
C LYS A 419 -9.86 23.86 -2.49
N THR A 420 -11.15 24.13 -2.27
CA THR A 420 -11.98 23.36 -1.34
C THR A 420 -12.11 21.90 -1.77
N ASN A 421 -12.37 21.64 -3.06
CA ASN A 421 -12.40 20.29 -3.60
C ASN A 421 -11.06 19.56 -3.42
N ALA A 422 -9.94 20.19 -3.78
CA ALA A 422 -8.61 19.59 -3.61
C ALA A 422 -8.30 19.23 -2.15
N VAL A 423 -8.72 20.08 -1.21
CA VAL A 423 -8.57 19.80 0.23
C VAL A 423 -9.46 18.62 0.66
N ILE A 424 -10.70 18.56 0.19
CA ILE A 424 -11.61 17.44 0.48
C ILE A 424 -11.09 16.14 -0.12
N ASP A 425 -10.62 16.16 -1.37
CA ASP A 425 -10.05 15.01 -2.06
C ASP A 425 -8.83 14.47 -1.30
N SER A 426 -8.02 15.35 -0.72
CA SER A 426 -6.89 14.95 0.14
C SER A 426 -7.32 14.29 1.47
N ALA A 427 -8.58 14.48 1.88
CA ALA A 427 -9.16 13.95 3.11
C ALA A 427 -10.11 12.75 2.87
N LEU A 428 -10.33 12.35 1.61
CA LEU A 428 -11.16 11.20 1.27
C LEU A 428 -10.64 9.91 1.91
N ASP A 429 -11.60 9.03 2.20
CA ASP A 429 -11.42 7.77 2.93
C ASP A 429 -10.93 7.95 4.38
N GLY A 430 -11.01 9.18 4.91
CA GLY A 430 -10.53 9.59 6.23
C GLY A 430 -11.38 10.71 6.87
N VAL A 431 -10.72 11.56 7.67
CA VAL A 431 -11.37 12.66 8.41
C VAL A 431 -10.84 14.02 7.96
N LEU A 432 -11.76 14.94 7.65
CA LEU A 432 -11.49 16.37 7.45
C LEU A 432 -11.81 17.13 8.74
N PHE A 433 -10.80 17.76 9.36
CA PHE A 433 -10.95 18.51 10.60
C PHE A 433 -10.82 20.01 10.32
N LEU A 434 -11.93 20.75 10.47
CA LEU A 434 -11.97 22.20 10.32
C LEU A 434 -11.91 22.88 11.69
N ASP A 435 -10.76 23.43 12.04
CA ASP A 435 -10.63 24.21 13.27
C ASP A 435 -11.14 25.64 13.06
N GLU A 436 -11.85 26.15 14.05
CA GLU A 436 -12.52 27.46 14.02
C GLU A 436 -13.42 27.65 12.78
N ALA A 437 -14.25 26.65 12.46
CA ALA A 437 -15.08 26.65 11.24
C ALA A 437 -15.95 27.91 11.06
N TYR A 438 -16.36 28.55 12.17
CA TYR A 438 -17.07 29.83 12.16
C TYR A 438 -16.32 30.97 11.44
N ALA A 439 -14.99 30.88 11.32
CA ALA A 439 -14.16 31.86 10.61
C ALA A 439 -14.50 31.94 9.11
N LEU A 440 -15.14 30.91 8.55
CA LEU A 440 -15.64 30.91 7.17
C LEU A 440 -16.79 31.93 6.96
N VAL A 441 -17.53 32.26 8.03
CA VAL A 441 -18.70 33.16 7.99
C VAL A 441 -18.40 34.53 8.60
N SER A 442 -17.43 34.62 9.51
CA SER A 442 -17.34 35.70 10.51
C SER A 442 -16.66 37.02 10.11
N THR A 443 -16.67 37.44 8.84
CA THR A 443 -16.19 38.80 8.47
C THR A 443 -17.27 39.57 7.73
N GLY A 444 -17.76 40.66 8.34
CA GLY A 444 -18.73 41.61 7.74
C GLY A 444 -18.24 42.39 6.52
N ALA A 445 -17.19 41.92 5.83
CA ALA A 445 -16.84 42.34 4.49
C ALA A 445 -17.58 41.44 3.49
N LYS A 446 -18.13 42.03 2.43
CA LYS A 446 -18.84 41.37 1.32
C LYS A 446 -17.97 40.31 0.59
N ASN A 447 -17.65 39.19 1.22
CA ASN A 447 -16.79 38.15 0.67
C ASN A 447 -17.60 36.87 0.46
N ASP A 448 -18.27 36.79 -0.70
CA ASP A 448 -19.09 35.65 -1.15
C ASP A 448 -18.31 34.30 -1.16
N PHE A 449 -16.98 34.35 -1.20
CA PHE A 449 -16.12 33.16 -1.28
C PHE A 449 -16.24 32.20 -0.08
N GLY A 450 -16.52 32.70 1.13
CA GLY A 450 -16.71 31.84 2.30
C GLY A 450 -17.96 30.96 2.18
N LEU A 451 -19.04 31.50 1.61
CA LEU A 451 -20.28 30.77 1.34
C LEU A 451 -20.06 29.72 0.26
N VAL A 452 -19.29 30.04 -0.79
CA VAL A 452 -18.92 29.06 -1.83
C VAL A 452 -18.22 27.85 -1.22
N ALA A 453 -17.25 28.06 -0.32
CA ALA A 453 -16.57 26.93 0.35
C ALA A 453 -17.53 26.08 1.20
N ILE A 454 -18.52 26.70 1.86
CA ILE A 454 -19.54 25.99 2.64
C ILE A 454 -20.46 25.18 1.74
N ASP A 455 -20.90 25.75 0.60
CA ASP A 455 -21.78 25.06 -0.35
C ASP A 455 -21.05 23.87 -1.00
N THR A 456 -19.77 24.05 -1.38
CA THR A 456 -18.94 22.95 -1.87
C THR A 456 -18.77 21.86 -0.80
N LEU A 457 -18.50 22.24 0.46
CA LEU A 457 -18.38 21.29 1.57
C LEU A 457 -19.69 20.50 1.78
N LEU A 458 -20.84 21.17 1.77
CA LEU A 458 -22.16 20.52 1.92
C LEU A 458 -22.44 19.51 0.82
N ALA A 459 -22.13 19.86 -0.44
CA ALA A 459 -22.30 18.95 -1.57
C ALA A 459 -21.42 17.69 -1.43
N ARG A 460 -20.14 17.87 -1.08
CA ARG A 460 -19.20 16.76 -0.87
C ARG A 460 -19.55 15.90 0.34
N MET A 461 -20.05 16.50 1.43
CA MET A 461 -20.55 15.76 2.60
C MET A 461 -21.73 14.83 2.25
N GLU A 462 -22.52 15.15 1.23
CA GLU A 462 -23.59 14.27 0.74
C GLU A 462 -23.06 13.18 -0.20
N ASN A 463 -22.27 13.58 -1.20
CA ASN A 463 -21.80 12.70 -2.26
C ASN A 463 -20.78 11.66 -1.76
N ASP A 464 -19.93 12.04 -0.80
CA ASP A 464 -18.86 11.20 -0.26
C ASP A 464 -19.15 10.71 1.17
N ARG A 465 -20.40 10.67 1.61
CA ARG A 465 -20.79 10.38 3.01
C ARG A 465 -20.27 9.06 3.58
N ASP A 466 -20.04 8.07 2.72
CA ASP A 466 -19.54 6.74 3.10
C ASP A 466 -17.99 6.68 3.12
N ARG A 467 -17.33 7.75 2.66
CA ARG A 467 -15.87 7.86 2.51
C ARG A 467 -15.28 9.04 3.29
N LEU A 468 -16.08 10.01 3.71
CA LEU A 468 -15.62 11.25 4.32
C LEU A 468 -16.35 11.54 5.61
N VAL A 469 -15.61 11.67 6.70
CA VAL A 469 -16.12 12.24 7.95
C VAL A 469 -15.58 13.67 8.09
N VAL A 470 -16.47 14.59 8.44
CA VAL A 470 -16.12 16.00 8.63
C VAL A 470 -16.33 16.33 10.10
N ILE A 471 -15.31 16.91 10.71
CA ILE A 471 -15.35 17.38 12.10
C ILE A 471 -15.13 18.88 12.09
N VAL A 472 -16.13 19.63 12.56
CA VAL A 472 -15.99 21.08 12.77
C VAL A 472 -15.70 21.35 14.24
N ALA A 473 -14.73 22.21 14.52
CA ALA A 473 -14.31 22.54 15.87
C ALA A 473 -14.36 24.04 16.15
N GLY A 474 -14.57 24.37 17.43
CA GLY A 474 -14.67 25.76 17.87
C GLY A 474 -15.41 25.90 19.20
N TYR A 475 -15.67 27.14 19.59
CA TYR A 475 -16.51 27.45 20.73
C TYR A 475 -17.99 27.20 20.41
N ARG A 476 -18.77 26.85 21.43
CA ARG A 476 -20.16 26.39 21.25
C ARG A 476 -21.04 27.45 20.60
N ALA A 477 -21.04 28.67 21.12
CA ALA A 477 -21.91 29.74 20.62
C ALA A 477 -21.62 30.11 19.16
N GLU A 478 -20.34 30.14 18.78
CA GLU A 478 -19.91 30.44 17.43
C GLU A 478 -20.17 29.31 16.45
N LEU A 479 -20.04 28.05 16.91
CA LEU A 479 -20.45 26.90 16.11
C LEU A 479 -21.97 26.88 15.92
N ASP A 480 -22.75 27.20 16.94
CA ASP A 480 -24.21 27.30 16.80
C ASP A 480 -24.58 28.38 15.76
N GLN A 481 -23.92 29.55 15.78
CA GLN A 481 -24.08 30.59 14.74
C GLN A 481 -23.67 30.12 13.33
N PHE A 482 -22.56 29.39 13.23
CA PHE A 482 -22.10 28.79 11.96
C PHE A 482 -23.14 27.80 11.41
N LEU A 483 -23.67 26.91 12.25
CA LEU A 483 -24.68 25.94 11.86
C LEU A 483 -26.01 26.62 11.47
N ASP A 484 -26.36 27.74 12.10
CA ASP A 484 -27.55 28.54 11.78
C ASP A 484 -27.44 29.30 10.45
N THR A 485 -26.26 29.33 9.82
CA THR A 485 -26.06 30.01 8.54
C THR A 485 -26.75 29.27 7.38
N ASN A 486 -26.90 27.94 7.47
CA ASN A 486 -27.53 27.12 6.43
C ASN A 486 -28.19 25.87 7.05
N GLU A 487 -29.46 25.62 6.76
CA GLU A 487 -30.21 24.45 7.25
C GLU A 487 -29.54 23.10 6.85
N GLY A 488 -28.83 23.09 5.72
CA GLY A 488 -28.00 21.99 5.24
C GLY A 488 -26.85 21.62 6.20
N LEU A 489 -26.32 22.57 6.97
CA LEU A 489 -25.29 22.31 8.00
C LEU A 489 -25.93 21.65 9.23
N ARG A 490 -27.03 22.20 9.75
CA ARG A 490 -27.75 21.60 10.91
C ARG A 490 -28.19 20.17 10.63
N SER A 491 -28.68 19.89 9.43
CA SER A 491 -29.14 18.54 9.06
C SER A 491 -28.00 17.52 8.94
N ARG A 492 -26.79 17.94 8.54
CA ARG A 492 -25.63 17.04 8.41
C ARG A 492 -24.84 16.87 9.71
N PHE A 493 -24.78 17.91 10.54
CA PHE A 493 -24.10 17.92 11.83
C PHE A 493 -25.06 17.61 12.99
N THR A 494 -25.61 16.39 13.01
CA THR A 494 -26.60 15.97 14.03
C THR A 494 -25.99 15.58 15.37
N ARG A 495 -24.66 15.39 15.43
CA ARG A 495 -23.95 14.91 16.62
C ARG A 495 -22.90 15.93 17.07
N SER A 496 -22.83 16.13 18.38
CA SER A 496 -21.89 17.05 18.99
C SER A 496 -21.20 16.39 20.18
N ILE A 497 -19.88 16.58 20.27
CA ILE A 497 -19.06 16.24 21.42
C ILE A 497 -18.70 17.55 22.12
N ASN A 498 -19.00 17.62 23.42
CA ASN A 498 -18.74 18.80 24.23
C ASN A 498 -17.44 18.60 25.01
N PHE A 499 -16.50 19.51 24.83
CA PHE A 499 -15.20 19.54 25.48
C PHE A 499 -15.23 20.61 26.58
N PRO A 500 -15.50 20.23 27.84
CA PRO A 500 -15.44 21.18 28.95
C PRO A 500 -13.99 21.62 29.17
N SER A 501 -13.80 22.79 29.79
CA SER A 501 -12.49 23.18 30.29
C SER A 501 -12.11 22.29 31.47
N TYR A 502 -10.81 22.06 31.63
CA TYR A 502 -10.29 21.22 32.69
C TYR A 502 -10.48 21.86 34.06
N ALA A 503 -10.67 21.02 35.07
CA ALA A 503 -10.62 21.41 36.46
C ALA A 503 -9.15 21.64 36.90
N PRO A 504 -8.90 22.45 37.94
CA PRO A 504 -7.54 22.70 38.42
C PRO A 504 -6.74 21.43 38.75
N PRO A 505 -7.29 20.39 39.42
CA PRO A 505 -6.55 19.15 39.64
C PRO A 505 -6.17 18.43 38.34
N GLU A 506 -7.06 18.41 37.35
CA GLU A 506 -6.79 17.80 36.04
C GLU A 506 -5.66 18.54 35.31
N LEU A 507 -5.59 19.88 35.42
CA LEU A 507 -4.50 20.67 34.84
C LEU A 507 -3.14 20.35 35.49
N VAL A 508 -3.10 20.10 36.80
CA VAL A 508 -1.88 19.68 37.51
C VAL A 508 -1.47 18.27 37.08
N GLU A 509 -2.42 17.34 36.96
CA GLU A 509 -2.15 16.00 36.43
C GLU A 509 -1.59 16.06 35.00
N ILE A 510 -2.16 16.92 34.14
CA ILE A 510 -1.65 17.15 32.78
C ILE A 510 -0.21 17.69 32.82
N ALA A 511 0.08 18.63 33.72
CA ALA A 511 1.43 19.18 33.88
C ALA A 511 2.42 18.08 34.27
N ALA A 512 2.07 17.26 35.26
CA ALA A 512 2.90 16.15 35.73
C ALA A 512 3.14 15.10 34.63
N ALA A 513 2.11 14.76 33.86
CA ALA A 513 2.24 13.83 32.74
C ALA A 513 3.15 14.39 31.63
N MET A 514 3.02 15.68 31.28
CA MET A 514 3.89 16.34 30.30
C MET A 514 5.35 16.40 30.77
N ALA A 515 5.58 16.70 32.05
CA ALA A 515 6.91 16.73 32.63
C ALA A 515 7.55 15.32 32.64
N SER A 516 6.79 14.29 33.02
CA SER A 516 7.29 12.91 33.08
C SER A 516 7.77 12.38 31.73
N VAL A 517 7.16 12.79 30.62
CA VAL A 517 7.60 12.40 29.25
C VAL A 517 8.94 13.05 28.88
N ARG A 518 9.32 14.13 29.58
CA ARG A 518 10.54 14.93 29.34
C ARG A 518 11.60 14.69 30.42
N ASP A 519 11.47 13.60 31.17
CA ASP A 519 12.32 13.29 32.34
C ASP A 519 12.33 14.41 33.39
N SER A 520 11.26 15.20 33.50
CA SER A 520 11.09 16.24 34.52
C SER A 520 10.04 15.83 35.55
N LYS A 521 10.18 16.32 36.79
CA LYS A 521 9.18 16.14 37.85
C LYS A 521 9.00 17.42 38.66
N PHE A 522 7.77 17.66 39.12
CA PHE A 522 7.46 18.73 40.06
C PHE A 522 7.59 18.21 41.49
N ASP A 523 8.26 18.95 42.37
CA ASP A 523 8.21 18.65 43.80
C ASP A 523 6.81 18.94 44.40
N GLU A 524 6.60 18.53 45.65
CA GLU A 524 5.29 18.71 46.32
C GLU A 524 4.88 20.19 46.43
N GLY A 525 5.84 21.09 46.61
CA GLY A 525 5.57 22.53 46.68
C GLY A 525 5.19 23.09 45.31
N ALA A 526 5.92 22.72 44.27
CA ALA A 526 5.69 23.12 42.89
C ALA A 526 4.30 22.66 42.41
N ALA A 527 3.92 21.42 42.73
CA ALA A 527 2.59 20.90 42.44
C ALA A 527 1.47 21.67 43.17
N ALA A 528 1.69 22.06 44.44
CA ALA A 528 0.73 22.87 45.19
C ALA A 528 0.62 24.31 44.64
N GLU A 529 1.72 24.88 44.17
CA GLU A 529 1.72 26.19 43.50
C GLU A 529 0.97 26.13 42.17
N LEU A 530 1.24 25.12 41.33
CA LEU A 530 0.48 24.89 40.09
C LEU A 530 -1.03 24.80 40.35
N LEU A 531 -1.44 24.05 41.39
CA LEU A 531 -2.84 23.94 41.78
C LEU A 531 -3.43 25.31 42.16
N THR A 532 -2.68 26.12 42.90
CA THR A 532 -3.10 27.46 43.33
C THR A 532 -3.26 28.39 42.14
N ALA A 533 -2.26 28.45 41.26
CA ALA A 533 -2.26 29.26 40.04
C ALA A 533 -3.40 28.86 39.09
N PHE A 534 -3.56 27.57 38.81
CA PHE A 534 -4.63 27.07 37.94
C PHE A 534 -6.02 27.30 38.54
N SER A 535 -6.17 27.19 39.86
CA SER A 535 -7.43 27.50 40.54
C SER A 535 -7.80 28.97 40.40
N ALA A 536 -6.84 29.88 40.57
CA ALA A 536 -7.06 31.32 40.36
C ALA A 536 -7.47 31.63 38.91
N MET A 537 -6.80 31.01 37.94
CA MET A 537 -7.08 31.16 36.51
C MET A 537 -8.45 30.58 36.10
N CYS A 538 -8.91 29.51 36.76
CA CYS A 538 -10.24 28.94 36.54
C CYS A 538 -11.36 29.80 37.15
N ALA A 539 -11.07 30.57 38.20
CA ALA A 539 -12.02 31.44 38.89
C ALA A 539 -12.10 32.86 38.30
N ALA A 540 -11.03 33.34 37.67
CA ALA A 540 -10.97 34.66 37.05
C ALA A 540 -11.57 34.66 35.63
N GLU A 541 -12.04 35.82 35.18
CA GLU A 541 -12.48 36.06 33.81
C GLU A 541 -11.62 37.12 33.13
N ALA A 542 -11.41 36.95 31.83
CA ALA A 542 -10.70 37.87 30.98
C ALA A 542 -11.37 37.95 29.59
N PRO A 543 -11.26 39.10 28.90
CA PRO A 543 -11.71 39.20 27.52
C PRO A 543 -10.82 38.36 26.59
N ASP A 544 -11.43 37.60 25.69
CA ASP A 544 -10.70 36.94 24.60
C ASP A 544 -10.30 37.93 23.48
N THR A 545 -9.72 37.42 22.40
CA THR A 545 -9.31 38.23 21.23
C THR A 545 -10.45 39.00 20.55
N ARG A 546 -11.71 38.66 20.85
CA ARG A 546 -12.92 39.33 20.34
C ARG A 546 -13.59 40.20 21.40
N GLY A 547 -12.99 40.31 22.59
CA GLY A 547 -13.53 41.09 23.71
C GLY A 547 -14.63 40.37 24.49
N ILE A 548 -14.85 39.08 24.28
CA ILE A 548 -15.86 38.29 25.00
C ILE A 548 -15.26 37.83 26.33
N ALA A 549 -15.92 38.15 27.44
CA ALA A 549 -15.50 37.69 28.77
C ALA A 549 -15.62 36.16 28.87
N ARG A 550 -14.50 35.51 29.18
CA ARG A 550 -14.37 34.05 29.34
C ARG A 550 -13.46 33.77 30.52
N ARG A 551 -13.45 32.53 31.03
CA ARG A 551 -12.51 32.17 32.09
C ARG A 551 -11.07 32.40 31.62
N SER A 552 -10.21 32.91 32.50
CA SER A 552 -8.81 33.20 32.14
C SER A 552 -8.09 31.95 31.62
N ILE A 553 -8.40 30.77 32.16
CA ILE A 553 -7.86 29.49 31.66
C ILE A 553 -8.30 29.15 30.23
N ASP A 554 -9.51 29.54 29.84
CA ASP A 554 -10.05 29.31 28.49
C ASP A 554 -9.40 30.24 27.47
N VAL A 555 -9.13 31.48 27.87
CA VAL A 555 -8.38 32.47 27.07
C VAL A 555 -6.92 32.03 26.92
N ALA A 556 -6.30 31.55 28.01
CA ALA A 556 -4.93 31.05 27.99
C ALA A 556 -4.77 29.73 27.19
N GLY A 557 -5.87 28.98 27.01
CA GLY A 557 -5.90 27.79 26.18
C GLY A 557 -5.60 26.49 26.93
N ASN A 558 -6.09 26.34 28.16
CA ASN A 558 -6.13 25.06 28.91
C ASN A 558 -4.82 24.26 28.80
N GLY A 559 -4.81 23.07 28.17
CA GLY A 559 -3.61 22.25 28.03
C GLY A 559 -2.46 22.90 27.26
N ARG A 560 -2.74 23.86 26.36
CA ARG A 560 -1.69 24.68 25.72
C ARG A 560 -1.01 25.60 26.74
N PHE A 561 -1.78 26.19 27.66
CA PHE A 561 -1.23 26.98 28.75
C PHE A 561 -0.38 26.11 29.68
N VAL A 562 -0.88 24.93 30.07
CA VAL A 562 -0.12 23.98 30.91
C VAL A 562 1.20 23.61 30.26
N ARG A 563 1.21 23.29 28.96
CA ARG A 563 2.43 23.00 28.22
C ARG A 563 3.45 24.15 28.31
N ASN A 564 3.00 25.38 28.07
CA ASN A 564 3.88 26.55 28.16
C ASN A 564 4.43 26.73 29.58
N VAL A 565 3.62 26.48 30.62
CA VAL A 565 4.06 26.55 32.02
C VAL A 565 5.10 25.46 32.31
N VAL A 566 4.91 24.23 31.84
CA VAL A 566 5.91 23.15 32.00
C VAL A 566 7.22 23.51 31.32
N GLU A 567 7.18 23.86 30.03
CA GLU A 567 8.37 24.23 29.25
C GLU A 567 9.12 25.40 29.90
N ARG A 568 8.40 26.44 30.34
CA ARG A 568 9.00 27.59 30.99
C ARG A 568 9.54 27.27 32.39
N SER A 569 8.88 26.39 33.15
CA SER A 569 9.39 25.98 34.47
C SER A 569 10.68 25.17 34.35
N GLU A 570 10.85 24.37 33.28
CA GLU A 570 12.11 23.69 32.98
C GLU A 570 13.23 24.69 32.66
N GLU A 571 12.93 25.74 31.88
CA GLU A 571 13.89 26.82 31.61
C GLU A 571 14.29 27.57 32.88
N GLU A 572 13.35 27.83 33.80
CA GLU A 572 13.65 28.46 35.09
C GLU A 572 14.49 27.53 35.99
N ARG A 573 14.20 26.21 35.99
CA ARG A 573 15.04 25.21 36.66
C ARG A 573 16.47 25.26 36.13
N GLU A 574 16.64 25.23 34.81
CA GLU A 574 17.95 25.28 34.15
C GLU A 574 18.71 26.56 34.52
N HIS A 575 18.02 27.70 34.47
CA HIS A 575 18.59 28.98 34.87
C HIS A 575 18.99 28.99 36.35
N ARG A 576 18.17 28.42 37.25
CA ARG A 576 18.51 28.31 38.68
C ARG A 576 19.74 27.44 38.89
N LEU A 577 19.81 26.27 38.23
CA LEU A 577 20.92 25.33 38.39
C LEU A 577 22.24 25.93 37.88
N ASP A 578 22.23 26.55 36.70
CA ASP A 578 23.41 27.24 36.11
C ASP A 578 23.94 28.36 37.03
N ASN A 579 23.04 29.06 37.73
CA ASN A 579 23.39 30.15 38.65
C ASN A 579 23.56 29.71 40.12
N SER A 580 23.46 28.41 40.43
CA SER A 580 23.56 27.92 41.81
C SER A 580 24.99 27.90 42.37
N GLY A 581 26.00 27.93 41.47
CA GLY A 581 27.41 27.82 41.82
C GLY A 581 27.87 26.39 42.19
N ALA A 582 27.02 25.38 42.01
CA ALA A 582 27.39 23.97 42.16
C ALA A 582 28.12 23.44 40.91
N GLU A 583 29.17 22.65 41.11
CA GLU A 583 29.96 22.06 40.01
C GLU A 583 29.44 20.69 39.55
N GLU A 584 28.65 20.00 40.38
CA GLU A 584 28.05 18.69 40.09
C GLU A 584 26.57 18.67 40.51
N PHE A 585 25.73 18.04 39.69
CA PHE A 585 24.30 17.84 39.94
C PHE A 585 23.97 16.36 39.84
N SER A 586 23.09 15.86 40.72
CA SER A 586 22.53 14.52 40.55
C SER A 586 21.44 14.52 39.48
N ASP A 587 21.12 13.33 38.94
CA ASP A 587 19.96 13.18 38.05
C ASP A 587 18.68 13.73 38.71
N ASP A 588 18.50 13.51 40.01
CA ASP A 588 17.33 14.02 40.73
C ASP A 588 17.26 15.57 40.71
N ASP A 589 18.41 16.24 40.86
CA ASP A 589 18.50 17.70 40.82
C ASP A 589 18.18 18.23 39.42
N LEU A 590 18.69 17.56 38.39
CA LEU A 590 18.45 17.92 36.99
C LEU A 590 16.99 17.68 36.57
N MET A 591 16.30 16.73 37.20
CA MET A 591 14.90 16.41 36.90
C MET A 591 13.90 17.28 37.69
N THR A 592 14.27 17.83 38.85
CA THR A 592 13.32 18.46 39.79
C THR A 592 13.05 19.94 39.51
N VAL A 593 11.78 20.27 39.27
CA VAL A 593 11.25 21.63 39.20
C VAL A 593 10.67 22.01 40.57
N THR A 594 11.09 23.16 41.10
CA THR A 594 10.67 23.64 42.44
C THR A 594 9.59 24.73 42.37
N VAL A 595 9.09 25.12 43.54
CA VAL A 595 8.10 26.20 43.71
C VAL A 595 8.54 27.48 43.02
N GLU A 596 9.80 27.90 43.21
CA GLU A 596 10.32 29.17 42.69
C GLU A 596 10.31 29.20 41.15
N ASP A 597 10.62 28.07 40.50
CA ASP A 597 10.58 27.95 39.04
C ASP A 597 9.14 28.09 38.52
N VAL A 598 8.19 27.47 39.20
CA VAL A 598 6.77 27.54 38.84
C VAL A 598 6.23 28.97 39.04
N GLN A 599 6.57 29.64 40.14
CA GLN A 599 6.13 31.01 40.40
C GLN A 599 6.65 31.96 39.32
N ALA A 600 7.95 31.89 39.00
CA ALA A 600 8.57 32.71 37.97
C ALA A 600 7.96 32.46 36.58
N SER A 601 7.72 31.19 36.23
CA SER A 601 7.15 30.83 34.93
C SER A 601 5.70 31.28 34.78
N VAL A 602 4.84 31.03 35.78
CA VAL A 602 3.43 31.42 35.75
C VAL A 602 3.28 32.93 35.71
N GLU A 603 4.02 33.68 36.54
CA GLU A 603 3.97 35.14 36.56
C GLU A 603 4.32 35.72 35.19
N ALA A 604 5.41 35.23 34.56
CA ALA A 604 5.85 35.68 33.26
C ALA A 604 4.83 35.39 32.15
N ILE A 605 4.28 34.17 32.10
CA ILE A 605 3.31 33.78 31.06
C ILE A 605 2.00 34.53 31.22
N VAL A 606 1.47 34.62 32.45
CA VAL A 606 0.21 35.31 32.73
C VAL A 606 0.32 36.80 32.40
N ALA A 607 1.44 37.44 32.76
CA ALA A 607 1.73 38.83 32.38
C ALA A 607 1.82 39.01 30.85
N GLY A 608 2.49 38.09 30.15
CA GLY A 608 2.60 38.11 28.69
C GLY A 608 1.25 37.97 27.96
N LEU A 609 0.28 37.28 28.58
CA LEU A 609 -1.08 37.15 28.08
C LEU A 609 -1.99 38.33 28.46
N GLY A 610 -1.50 39.32 29.23
CA GLY A 610 -2.31 40.44 29.72
C GLY A 610 -3.38 40.01 30.74
N LEU A 611 -3.19 38.86 31.38
CA LEU A 611 -4.08 38.31 32.37
C LEU A 611 -3.64 38.74 33.78
N SER A 612 -4.58 38.81 34.73
CA SER A 612 -4.27 39.14 36.13
C SER A 612 -4.06 37.87 36.93
N ALA A 613 -2.83 37.65 37.42
CA ALA A 613 -2.58 36.69 38.48
C ALA A 613 -3.10 37.28 39.80
N ALA A 614 -4.17 36.70 40.36
CA ALA A 614 -4.62 37.07 41.69
C ALA A 614 -3.61 36.54 42.73
N GLY A 615 -2.65 37.38 43.13
CA GLY A 615 -1.64 37.02 44.14
C GLY A 615 -0.39 37.89 44.18
N ALA A 616 -0.07 38.65 43.12
CA ALA A 616 1.05 39.59 43.14
C ALA A 616 0.71 40.82 44.00
N SER A 617 0.93 40.69 45.31
CA SER A 617 1.08 41.84 46.20
C SER A 617 2.19 42.71 45.64
N VAL A 618 1.81 43.82 45.02
CA VAL A 618 2.69 44.93 44.64
C VAL A 618 3.50 45.34 45.88
N LYS A 619 4.72 44.82 46.00
CA LYS A 619 5.76 45.45 46.83
C LYS A 619 6.42 46.50 45.95
N LYS A 620 6.04 47.75 46.22
CA LYS A 620 6.76 48.95 45.79
C LYS A 620 8.20 48.96 46.29
#